data_AF-A0A659NWN7-F1
#
_entry.id   AF-A0A659NWN7-F1
#
_cell.length_a   1.000
_cell.length_b   1.000
_cell.length_c   1.000
_cell.angle_alpha   90.00
_cell.angle_beta   90.00
_cell.angle_gamma   90.00
#
_symmetry.space_group_name_H-M   'P 1'
#
loop_
_entity.id
_entity.type
_entity.pdbx_description
1 polymer ?
#
loop_
_entity_poly.entity_id
_entity_poly.type
_entity_poly.pdbx_seq_one_letter_code
_entity_poly.pdbx_strand_id
1 'polypeptide(L)'
;LGSGDVTDNATLELNTGGTFDNAISGSGQVVKSGDKTLTLSGANSYSGGTLISDGTLIAGRVDVLGSGDVTDNATLEMNTGGTFSNTISGSGQVVKSGDKTLTLSGVNTYIGGTLISGGTLVASNVEALGTGDVTNNATLELNTSGDFDNAISGSGKVEKSGDDALTLSGSNTYTGGTLISGGTLVASNVEALGTGDVTDNATLALNAGGDFTNNIGGTGRVEKSG
;
A
#
# COMPACT_ATOMS: atom_id res chain seq x y z
N LEU A 1 17.28 -25.69 5.48
CA LEU A 1 16.52 -26.44 4.45
C LEU A 1 17.49 -26.86 3.35
N GLY A 2 17.33 -28.05 2.77
CA GLY A 2 18.26 -28.58 1.76
C GLY A 2 18.22 -27.80 0.45
N SER A 3 19.24 -27.93 -0.40
CA SER A 3 19.27 -27.35 -1.74
C SER A 3 18.32 -28.13 -2.65
N GLY A 4 17.11 -27.64 -2.87
CA GLY A 4 16.12 -28.28 -3.73
C GLY A 4 14.76 -27.61 -3.65
N ASP A 5 14.09 -27.48 -4.79
CA ASP A 5 12.75 -26.92 -4.88
C ASP A 5 11.75 -27.67 -4.00
N VAL A 6 10.79 -26.94 -3.44
CA VAL A 6 9.78 -27.47 -2.54
C VAL A 6 8.45 -27.58 -3.28
N THR A 7 7.91 -28.79 -3.37
CA THR A 7 6.49 -29.00 -3.71
C THR A 7 5.73 -29.24 -2.41
N ASP A 8 4.97 -28.25 -1.96
CA ASP A 8 4.15 -28.35 -0.75
C ASP A 8 2.65 -28.39 -1.10
N ASN A 9 1.96 -29.39 -0.58
CA ASN A 9 0.50 -29.55 -0.72
C ASN A 9 -0.21 -29.48 0.65
N ALA A 10 0.51 -29.09 1.71
CA ALA A 10 -0.02 -28.94 3.07
C ALA A 10 0.42 -27.60 3.67
N THR A 11 1.45 -27.62 4.51
CA THR A 11 1.99 -26.41 5.16
C THR A 11 3.51 -26.47 5.16
N LEU A 12 4.13 -25.43 4.60
CA LEU A 12 5.57 -25.17 4.68
C LEU A 12 5.83 -24.05 5.69
N GLU A 13 6.30 -24.42 6.89
CA GLU A 13 6.71 -23.45 7.90
C GLU A 13 8.18 -23.03 7.72
N LEU A 14 8.41 -21.72 7.65
CA LEU A 14 9.70 -21.05 7.56
C LEU A 14 9.90 -20.20 8.82
N ASN A 15 10.60 -20.74 9.81
CA ASN A 15 10.79 -20.13 11.14
C ASN A 15 12.18 -19.49 11.35
N THR A 16 12.98 -19.41 10.29
CA THR A 16 14.34 -18.85 10.33
C THR A 16 14.42 -17.53 9.58
N GLY A 17 15.45 -16.74 9.87
CA GLY A 17 15.73 -15.52 9.10
C GLY A 17 16.71 -15.77 7.95
N GLY A 18 17.00 -14.73 7.18
CA GLY A 18 17.91 -14.77 6.04
C GLY A 18 17.17 -14.83 4.71
N THR A 19 17.77 -15.45 3.70
CA THR A 19 17.18 -15.59 2.36
C THR A 19 16.78 -17.03 2.12
N PHE A 20 15.56 -17.25 1.63
CA PHE A 20 15.10 -18.51 1.09
C PHE A 20 14.92 -18.35 -0.43
N ASP A 21 15.76 -19.05 -1.19
CA ASP A 21 15.94 -18.92 -2.63
C ASP A 21 15.43 -20.11 -3.44
N ASN A 22 15.10 -21.24 -2.80
CA ASN A 22 14.47 -22.37 -3.47
C ASN A 22 13.09 -21.99 -4.00
N ALA A 23 12.70 -22.55 -5.15
CA ALA A 23 11.34 -22.38 -5.65
C ALA A 23 10.34 -23.17 -4.79
N ILE A 24 9.17 -22.58 -4.54
CA ILE A 24 8.05 -23.21 -3.83
C ILE A 24 6.87 -23.33 -4.80
N SER A 25 6.32 -24.53 -4.93
CA SER A 25 5.15 -24.83 -5.76
C SER A 25 4.15 -25.70 -5.00
N GLY A 26 2.95 -25.89 -5.56
CA GLY A 26 1.92 -26.76 -5.01
C GLY A 26 0.77 -25.98 -4.36
N SER A 27 -0.18 -26.73 -3.78
CA SER A 27 -1.42 -26.15 -3.23
C SER A 27 -1.33 -25.79 -1.73
N GLY A 28 -0.19 -26.04 -1.09
CA GLY A 28 0.02 -25.81 0.33
C GLY A 28 0.19 -24.34 0.71
N GLN A 29 0.04 -24.06 2.00
CA GLN A 29 0.24 -22.73 2.60
C GLN A 29 1.70 -22.56 3.03
N VAL A 30 2.29 -21.40 2.71
CA VAL A 30 3.57 -21.00 3.30
C VAL A 30 3.32 -20.23 4.58
N VAL A 31 3.97 -20.62 5.67
CA VAL A 31 3.88 -19.94 6.98
C VAL A 31 5.23 -19.33 7.32
N LYS A 32 5.32 -18.00 7.38
CA LYS A 32 6.45 -17.30 8.00
C LYS A 32 6.19 -17.16 9.49
N SER A 33 7.01 -17.83 10.29
CA SER A 33 7.01 -17.74 11.75
C SER A 33 8.37 -17.29 12.30
N GLY A 34 8.45 -17.10 13.62
CA GLY A 34 9.65 -16.61 14.30
C GLY A 34 9.91 -15.12 14.10
N ASP A 35 10.65 -14.54 15.04
CA ASP A 35 10.88 -13.10 15.21
C ASP A 35 11.77 -12.44 14.14
N LYS A 36 12.43 -13.22 13.28
CA LYS A 36 13.45 -12.72 12.34
C LYS A 36 12.84 -12.27 11.01
N THR A 37 13.64 -11.52 10.28
CA THR A 37 13.41 -11.17 8.88
C THR A 37 13.78 -12.33 7.96
N LEU A 38 12.84 -12.74 7.10
CA LEU A 38 13.03 -13.70 6.03
C LEU A 38 12.78 -13.03 4.69
N THR A 39 13.70 -13.15 3.74
CA THR A 39 13.49 -12.76 2.34
C THR A 39 13.12 -13.99 1.53
N LEU A 40 11.96 -13.98 0.88
CA LEU A 40 11.64 -14.94 -0.17
C LEU A 40 12.17 -14.41 -1.50
N SER A 41 12.93 -15.25 -2.20
CA SER A 41 13.55 -14.89 -3.48
C SER A 41 13.47 -15.99 -4.54
N GLY A 42 12.96 -17.18 -4.20
CA GLY A 42 12.69 -18.24 -5.18
C GLY A 42 11.64 -17.87 -6.22
N ALA A 43 11.61 -18.59 -7.34
CA ALA A 43 10.57 -18.47 -8.36
C ALA A 43 9.33 -19.25 -7.92
N ASN A 44 8.54 -18.65 -7.04
CA ASN A 44 7.44 -19.32 -6.35
C ASN A 44 6.15 -19.31 -7.17
N SER A 45 5.44 -20.43 -7.18
CA SER A 45 4.17 -20.63 -7.90
C SER A 45 3.11 -21.36 -7.06
N TYR A 46 3.24 -21.36 -5.74
CA TYR A 46 2.26 -21.98 -4.84
C TYR A 46 0.95 -21.20 -4.83
N SER A 47 -0.15 -21.89 -4.53
CA SER A 47 -1.51 -21.33 -4.57
C SER A 47 -2.24 -21.34 -3.24
N GLY A 48 -1.72 -21.98 -2.19
CA GLY A 48 -2.39 -22.11 -0.88
C GLY A 48 -2.31 -20.85 0.00
N GLY A 49 -1.66 -19.79 -0.47
CA GLY A 49 -1.51 -18.52 0.25
C GLY A 49 -0.32 -18.48 1.21
N THR A 50 -0.16 -17.32 1.83
CA THR A 50 0.94 -17.03 2.77
C THR A 50 0.38 -16.54 4.09
N LEU A 51 0.79 -17.14 5.21
CA LEU A 51 0.54 -16.63 6.56
C LEU A 51 1.83 -16.06 7.13
N ILE A 52 1.82 -14.80 7.56
CA ILE A 52 2.91 -14.18 8.31
C ILE A 52 2.45 -14.08 9.75
N SER A 53 2.91 -14.99 10.60
CA SER A 53 2.49 -15.04 12.01
C SER A 53 3.39 -14.21 12.92
N ASP A 54 4.66 -14.02 12.55
CA ASP A 54 5.65 -13.27 13.35
C ASP A 54 6.85 -12.81 12.49
N GLY A 55 7.57 -11.81 12.98
CA GLY A 55 8.73 -11.20 12.34
C GLY A 55 8.40 -10.45 11.04
N THR A 56 9.35 -10.45 10.10
CA THR A 56 9.19 -9.75 8.81
C THR A 56 9.34 -10.72 7.64
N LEU A 57 8.43 -10.67 6.69
CA LEU A 57 8.57 -11.31 5.39
C LEU A 57 8.90 -10.25 4.33
N ILE A 58 10.07 -10.35 3.70
CA ILE A 58 10.46 -9.47 2.58
C ILE A 58 10.12 -10.17 1.26
N ALA A 59 9.29 -9.51 0.46
CA ALA A 59 9.01 -9.84 -0.93
C ALA A 59 9.88 -8.99 -1.88
N GLY A 60 11.00 -9.55 -2.34
CA GLY A 60 11.93 -8.87 -3.27
C GLY A 60 11.45 -8.82 -4.73
N ARG A 61 10.44 -9.61 -5.08
CA ARG A 61 9.74 -9.58 -6.37
C ARG A 61 8.24 -9.61 -6.14
N VAL A 62 7.47 -9.00 -7.04
CA VAL A 62 6.02 -8.90 -6.90
C VAL A 62 5.30 -10.25 -6.96
N ASP A 63 5.88 -11.23 -7.65
CA ASP A 63 5.30 -12.56 -7.83
C ASP A 63 5.76 -13.59 -6.78
N VAL A 64 6.61 -13.19 -5.83
CA VAL A 64 7.32 -14.14 -4.96
C VAL A 64 6.44 -14.81 -3.92
N LEU A 65 5.24 -14.29 -3.66
CA LEU A 65 4.29 -14.85 -2.70
C LEU A 65 3.27 -15.81 -3.34
N GLY A 66 3.51 -16.23 -4.58
CA GLY A 66 2.61 -17.10 -5.32
C GLY A 66 1.29 -16.40 -5.66
N SER A 67 0.25 -17.20 -5.88
CA SER A 67 -1.06 -16.72 -6.35
C SER A 67 -2.15 -16.67 -5.28
N GLY A 68 -1.88 -17.23 -4.09
CA GLY A 68 -2.84 -17.24 -2.99
C GLY A 68 -2.79 -15.96 -2.15
N ASP A 69 -3.86 -15.72 -1.39
CA ASP A 69 -3.97 -14.57 -0.50
C ASP A 69 -2.91 -14.57 0.62
N VAL A 70 -2.68 -13.38 1.17
CA VAL A 70 -1.77 -13.17 2.30
C VAL A 70 -2.58 -12.83 3.55
N THR A 71 -2.36 -13.59 4.61
CA THR A 71 -2.76 -13.20 5.97
C THR A 71 -1.53 -12.69 6.69
N ASP A 72 -1.41 -11.38 6.82
CA ASP A 72 -0.33 -10.71 7.53
C ASP A 72 -0.77 -10.34 8.95
N ASN A 73 -0.18 -10.99 9.96
CA ASN A 73 -0.37 -10.65 11.37
C ASN A 73 0.89 -10.04 11.99
N ALA A 74 1.92 -9.72 11.20
CA ALA A 74 3.17 -9.13 11.67
C ALA A 74 3.65 -8.02 10.71
N THR A 75 4.62 -8.30 9.83
CA THR A 75 5.08 -7.33 8.83
C THR A 75 5.34 -8.00 7.49
N LEU A 76 4.61 -7.53 6.48
CA LEU A 76 4.91 -7.78 5.07
C LEU A 76 5.67 -6.60 4.47
N GLU A 77 6.95 -6.80 4.11
CA GLU A 77 7.75 -5.79 3.41
C GLU A 77 7.80 -6.08 1.91
N MET A 78 7.19 -5.21 1.11
CA MET A 78 7.21 -5.21 -0.34
C MET A 78 8.38 -4.38 -0.85
N ASN A 79 9.55 -5.01 -0.99
CA ASN A 79 10.76 -4.38 -1.55
C ASN A 79 10.84 -4.61 -3.07
N THR A 80 9.83 -4.16 -3.79
CA THR A 80 9.68 -4.48 -5.22
C THR A 80 8.84 -3.46 -5.97
N GLY A 81 8.67 -3.69 -7.28
CA GLY A 81 7.75 -2.94 -8.13
C GLY A 81 6.96 -3.87 -9.04
N GLY A 82 5.96 -3.32 -9.74
CA GLY A 82 4.97 -4.09 -10.51
C GLY A 82 3.60 -4.08 -9.84
N THR A 83 2.71 -4.99 -10.23
CA THR A 83 1.34 -5.07 -9.68
C THR A 83 1.19 -6.29 -8.77
N PHE A 84 0.82 -6.05 -7.52
CA PHE A 84 0.47 -7.09 -6.55
C PHE A 84 -1.04 -7.17 -6.40
N SER A 85 -1.62 -8.29 -6.84
CA SER A 85 -3.07 -8.48 -6.94
C SER A 85 -3.68 -9.34 -5.84
N ASN A 86 -2.86 -10.05 -5.06
CA ASN A 86 -3.35 -10.96 -4.03
C ASN A 86 -4.00 -10.13 -2.90
N THR A 87 -5.02 -10.69 -2.25
CA THR A 87 -5.66 -10.02 -1.12
C THR A 87 -4.75 -10.12 0.11
N ILE A 88 -4.59 -9.01 0.82
CA ILE A 88 -3.88 -8.93 2.09
C ILE A 88 -4.92 -8.68 3.19
N SER A 89 -4.88 -9.51 4.23
CA SER A 89 -5.75 -9.46 5.41
C SER A 89 -4.92 -9.56 6.69
N GLY A 90 -5.54 -9.33 7.85
CA GLY A 90 -4.91 -9.54 9.16
C GLY A 90 -4.50 -8.26 9.89
N SER A 91 -3.82 -8.42 11.02
CA SER A 91 -3.47 -7.31 11.92
C SER A 91 -2.11 -6.66 11.65
N GLY A 92 -1.35 -7.19 10.69
CA GLY A 92 0.01 -6.77 10.39
C GLY A 92 0.11 -5.47 9.61
N GLN A 93 1.34 -4.97 9.51
CA GLN A 93 1.71 -3.78 8.75
C GLN A 93 2.27 -4.16 7.39
N VAL A 94 1.78 -3.51 6.33
CA VAL A 94 2.40 -3.56 5.01
C VAL A 94 3.44 -2.43 4.90
N VAL A 95 4.67 -2.78 4.52
CA VAL A 95 5.76 -1.82 4.28
C VAL A 95 6.09 -1.82 2.79
N LYS A 96 5.88 -0.69 2.11
CA LYS A 96 6.48 -0.46 0.78
C LYS A 96 7.90 0.07 0.98
N SER A 97 8.88 -0.74 0.58
CA SER A 97 10.29 -0.36 0.51
C SER A 97 10.80 -0.48 -0.93
N GLY A 98 12.01 0.00 -1.18
CA GLY A 98 12.58 0.07 -2.53
C GLY A 98 12.13 1.30 -3.33
N ASP A 99 12.90 1.62 -4.36
CA ASP A 99 12.79 2.83 -5.17
C ASP A 99 11.76 2.76 -6.31
N LYS A 100 11.28 1.56 -6.63
CA LYS A 100 10.34 1.31 -7.74
C LYS A 100 8.90 1.66 -7.39
N THR A 101 8.08 1.75 -8.44
CA THR A 101 6.61 1.83 -8.35
C THR A 101 6.01 0.44 -8.10
N LEU A 102 5.24 0.30 -7.02
CA LEU A 102 4.40 -0.85 -6.72
C LEU A 102 2.94 -0.43 -6.80
N THR A 103 2.12 -1.18 -7.54
CA THR A 103 0.66 -1.05 -7.52
C THR A 103 0.07 -2.14 -6.65
N LEU A 104 -0.69 -1.77 -5.63
CA LEU A 104 -1.58 -2.68 -4.91
C LEU A 104 -2.96 -2.59 -5.57
N SER A 105 -3.42 -3.73 -6.07
CA SER A 105 -4.72 -3.82 -6.77
C SER A 105 -5.69 -4.82 -6.13
N GLY A 106 -5.26 -5.58 -5.12
CA GLY A 106 -6.13 -6.43 -4.33
C GLY A 106 -7.15 -5.60 -3.54
N VAL A 107 -8.26 -6.24 -3.15
CA VAL A 107 -9.25 -5.66 -2.22
C VAL A 107 -8.82 -6.03 -0.81
N ASN A 108 -8.04 -5.18 -0.17
CA ASN A 108 -7.34 -5.53 1.06
C ASN A 108 -8.17 -5.21 2.31
N THR A 109 -7.96 -5.98 3.38
CA THR A 109 -8.69 -5.86 4.66
C THR A 109 -7.77 -5.83 5.87
N TYR A 110 -6.46 -5.68 5.68
CA TYR A 110 -5.53 -5.56 6.78
C TYR A 110 -5.72 -4.25 7.55
N ILE A 111 -5.47 -4.30 8.86
CA ILE A 111 -5.78 -3.19 9.77
C ILE A 111 -4.55 -2.54 10.40
N GLY A 112 -3.37 -3.14 10.29
CA GLY A 112 -2.14 -2.65 10.92
C GLY A 112 -1.49 -1.44 10.22
N GLY A 113 -2.08 -0.98 9.12
CA GLY A 113 -1.66 0.21 8.38
C GLY A 113 -0.57 -0.06 7.34
N THR A 114 -0.21 1.01 6.64
CA THR A 114 0.76 0.97 5.53
C THR A 114 1.89 1.97 5.77
N LEU A 115 3.13 1.52 5.72
CA LEU A 115 4.31 2.39 5.72
C LEU A 115 4.91 2.47 4.32
N ILE A 116 5.02 3.68 3.77
CA ILE A 116 5.68 3.94 2.49
C ILE A 116 7.02 4.61 2.79
N SER A 117 8.10 3.83 2.71
CA SER A 117 9.45 4.29 3.03
C SER A 117 10.28 4.69 1.81
N GLY A 118 9.88 4.26 0.60
CA GLY A 118 10.58 4.57 -0.64
C GLY A 118 9.75 4.29 -1.89
N GLY A 119 10.15 4.93 -2.99
CA GLY A 119 9.53 4.80 -4.30
C GLY A 119 8.09 5.35 -4.35
N THR A 120 7.27 4.74 -5.19
CA THR A 120 5.85 5.07 -5.34
C THR A 120 4.99 3.86 -4.98
N LEU A 121 3.99 4.06 -4.12
CA LEU A 121 2.91 3.12 -3.91
C LEU A 121 1.66 3.63 -4.64
N VAL A 122 1.12 2.84 -5.56
CA VAL A 122 -0.13 3.14 -6.27
C VAL A 122 -1.25 2.31 -5.65
N ALA A 123 -2.28 2.98 -5.16
CA ALA A 123 -3.55 2.37 -4.77
C ALA A 123 -4.51 2.44 -5.96
N SER A 124 -4.87 1.30 -6.55
CA SER A 124 -5.73 1.25 -7.75
C SER A 124 -7.23 1.08 -7.47
N ASN A 125 -7.61 0.95 -6.19
CA ASN A 125 -8.97 0.96 -5.66
C ASN A 125 -8.92 1.52 -4.23
N VAL A 126 -10.06 1.87 -3.62
CA VAL A 126 -10.07 2.49 -2.27
C VAL A 126 -9.74 1.48 -1.17
N GLU A 127 -10.03 0.20 -1.37
CA GLU A 127 -9.68 -0.88 -0.44
C GLU A 127 -8.21 -1.35 -0.58
N ALA A 128 -7.45 -0.80 -1.52
CA ALA A 128 -6.10 -1.30 -1.84
C ALA A 128 -5.13 -1.17 -0.67
N LEU A 129 -5.38 -0.28 0.29
CA LEU A 129 -4.51 -0.05 1.44
C LEU A 129 -5.11 -0.55 2.77
N GLY A 130 -6.16 -1.36 2.71
CA GLY A 130 -6.87 -1.82 3.90
C GLY A 130 -7.52 -0.66 4.66
N THR A 131 -7.74 -0.82 5.96
CA THR A 131 -8.44 0.19 6.79
C THR A 131 -7.52 0.87 7.82
N GLY A 132 -6.24 0.51 7.85
CA GLY A 132 -5.28 1.12 8.77
C GLY A 132 -4.66 2.41 8.22
N ASP A 133 -4.09 3.22 9.10
CA ASP A 133 -3.46 4.49 8.71
C ASP A 133 -2.28 4.31 7.76
N VAL A 134 -2.01 5.34 6.96
CA VAL A 134 -0.87 5.39 6.04
C VAL A 134 0.20 6.35 6.58
N THR A 135 1.38 5.82 6.85
CA THR A 135 2.59 6.64 7.08
C THR A 135 3.33 6.77 5.75
N ASN A 136 3.21 7.92 5.09
CA ASN A 136 3.81 8.18 3.79
C ASN A 136 5.07 9.05 3.93
N ASN A 137 6.24 8.46 3.68
CA ASN A 137 7.53 9.18 3.63
C ASN A 137 8.12 9.24 2.21
N ALA A 138 7.37 8.83 1.19
CA ALA A 138 7.78 8.86 -0.21
C ALA A 138 6.64 9.38 -1.10
N THR A 139 6.15 8.60 -2.07
CA THR A 139 4.99 8.97 -2.90
C THR A 139 3.87 7.96 -2.72
N LEU A 140 2.69 8.45 -2.35
CA LEU A 140 1.42 7.73 -2.43
C LEU A 140 0.64 8.26 -3.64
N GLU A 141 0.37 7.40 -4.61
CA GLU A 141 -0.49 7.69 -5.76
C GLU A 141 -1.85 7.01 -5.58
N LEU A 142 -2.90 7.81 -5.52
CA LEU A 142 -4.29 7.40 -5.45
C LEU A 142 -4.87 7.42 -6.87
N ASN A 143 -4.73 6.28 -7.56
CA ASN A 143 -5.32 6.05 -8.88
C ASN A 143 -6.65 5.29 -8.72
N THR A 144 -7.59 5.95 -8.03
CA THR A 144 -8.86 5.37 -7.62
C THR A 144 -9.95 6.44 -7.54
N SER A 145 -11.19 6.00 -7.30
CA SER A 145 -12.40 6.79 -7.12
C SER A 145 -13.19 6.28 -5.91
N GLY A 146 -14.06 7.12 -5.34
CA GLY A 146 -14.85 6.77 -4.15
C GLY A 146 -14.37 7.53 -2.92
N ASP A 147 -14.53 6.96 -1.73
CA ASP A 147 -14.11 7.59 -0.47
C ASP A 147 -12.85 6.90 0.07
N PHE A 148 -11.81 7.68 0.33
CA PHE A 148 -10.57 7.23 0.95
C PHE A 148 -10.46 7.86 2.36
N ASP A 149 -10.69 7.03 3.38
CA ASP A 149 -10.89 7.44 4.77
C ASP A 149 -9.67 7.20 5.68
N ASN A 150 -8.69 6.42 5.24
CA ASN A 150 -7.45 6.21 5.99
C ASN A 150 -6.76 7.55 6.28
N ALA A 151 -6.30 7.74 7.53
CA ALA A 151 -5.49 8.90 7.86
C ALA A 151 -4.09 8.76 7.25
N ILE A 152 -3.61 9.80 6.60
CA ILE A 152 -2.31 9.88 5.95
C ILE A 152 -1.42 10.84 6.74
N SER A 153 -0.24 10.37 7.14
CA SER A 153 0.79 11.15 7.84
C SER A 153 2.15 11.06 7.13
N GLY A 154 3.16 11.75 7.65
CA GLY A 154 4.55 11.67 7.17
C GLY A 154 4.96 12.79 6.22
N SER A 155 6.20 12.71 5.71
CA SER A 155 6.81 13.76 4.88
C SER A 155 6.57 13.60 3.38
N GLY A 156 5.88 12.54 2.98
CA GLY A 156 5.69 12.15 1.58
C GLY A 156 4.63 12.98 0.85
N LYS A 157 4.68 12.89 -0.47
CA LYS A 157 3.73 13.48 -1.41
C LYS A 157 2.53 12.56 -1.58
N VAL A 158 1.33 13.14 -1.66
CA VAL A 158 0.12 12.46 -2.14
C VAL A 158 -0.16 12.91 -3.58
N GLU A 159 -0.49 11.98 -4.47
CA GLU A 159 -0.88 12.27 -5.84
C GLU A 159 -2.25 11.66 -6.15
N LYS A 160 -3.18 12.46 -6.65
CA LYS A 160 -4.46 12.00 -7.20
C LYS A 160 -4.36 12.01 -8.73
N SER A 161 -4.31 10.81 -9.33
CA SER A 161 -4.12 10.62 -10.77
C SER A 161 -5.31 9.98 -11.50
N GLY A 162 -6.22 9.30 -10.79
CA GLY A 162 -7.38 8.66 -11.42
C GLY A 162 -8.32 9.64 -12.12
N ASP A 163 -9.05 9.21 -13.14
CA ASP A 163 -9.88 10.11 -13.95
C ASP A 163 -11.17 10.55 -13.24
N ASP A 164 -11.67 9.75 -12.31
CA ASP A 164 -12.93 9.96 -11.61
C ASP A 164 -12.74 10.74 -10.29
N ALA A 165 -13.85 11.02 -9.61
CA ALA A 165 -13.85 11.70 -8.32
C ALA A 165 -13.36 10.80 -7.18
N LEU A 166 -12.44 11.31 -6.37
CA LEU A 166 -12.01 10.71 -5.10
C LEU A 166 -12.29 11.70 -3.97
N THR A 167 -13.02 11.27 -2.95
CA THR A 167 -13.15 11.99 -1.68
C THR A 167 -12.02 11.56 -0.76
N LEU A 168 -11.24 12.52 -0.29
CA LEU A 168 -10.29 12.33 0.79
C LEU A 168 -10.96 12.79 2.09
N SER A 169 -11.24 11.83 2.98
CA SER A 169 -12.01 12.06 4.22
C SER A 169 -11.24 11.78 5.51
N GLY A 170 -10.06 11.17 5.42
CA GLY A 170 -9.16 11.02 6.55
C GLY A 170 -8.74 12.36 7.18
N SER A 171 -8.43 12.34 8.47
CA SER A 171 -7.78 13.45 9.18
C SER A 171 -6.29 13.39 8.90
N ASN A 172 -5.84 14.15 7.89
CA ASN A 172 -4.49 13.98 7.35
C ASN A 172 -3.51 14.99 7.95
N THR A 173 -2.27 14.52 8.17
CA THR A 173 -1.18 15.31 8.77
C THR A 173 0.09 15.32 7.92
N TYR A 174 0.06 14.73 6.72
CA TYR A 174 1.22 14.71 5.84
C TYR A 174 1.65 16.12 5.42
N THR A 175 2.96 16.28 5.19
CA THR A 175 3.58 17.60 4.95
C THR A 175 4.16 17.75 3.54
N GLY A 176 4.31 16.66 2.78
CA GLY A 176 4.95 16.67 1.45
C GLY A 176 4.11 17.28 0.32
N GLY A 177 2.87 17.65 0.60
CA GLY A 177 1.95 18.28 -0.34
C GLY A 177 1.16 17.30 -1.21
N THR A 178 0.24 17.86 -1.99
CA THR A 178 -0.73 17.13 -2.81
C THR A 178 -0.62 17.56 -4.27
N LEU A 179 -0.44 16.60 -5.18
CA LEU A 179 -0.60 16.81 -6.61
C LEU A 179 -1.94 16.26 -7.07
N ILE A 180 -2.71 17.05 -7.80
CA ILE A 180 -3.92 16.59 -8.49
C ILE A 180 -3.59 16.62 -9.98
N SER A 181 -3.26 15.45 -10.53
CA SER A 181 -2.88 15.27 -11.93
C SER A 181 -4.05 14.80 -12.81
N GLY A 182 -5.10 14.23 -12.21
CA GLY A 182 -6.29 13.74 -12.91
C GLY A 182 -7.58 13.79 -12.09
N GLY A 183 -8.70 13.87 -12.79
CA GLY A 183 -10.06 13.83 -12.23
C GLY A 183 -10.37 14.93 -11.23
N THR A 184 -11.20 14.58 -10.23
CA THR A 184 -11.58 15.47 -9.14
C THR A 184 -11.07 14.91 -7.81
N LEU A 185 -10.37 15.74 -7.02
CA LEU A 185 -10.12 15.48 -5.61
C LEU A 185 -11.12 16.28 -4.77
N VAL A 186 -11.91 15.60 -3.95
CA VAL A 186 -12.85 16.23 -3.02
C VAL A 186 -12.26 16.19 -1.61
N ALA A 187 -12.01 17.34 -1.02
CA ALA A 187 -11.59 17.46 0.38
C ALA A 187 -12.82 17.62 1.28
N SER A 188 -13.19 16.59 2.06
CA SER A 188 -14.44 16.60 2.86
C SER A 188 -14.31 17.24 4.24
N ASN A 189 -13.10 17.56 4.67
CA ASN A 189 -12.81 18.28 5.91
C ASN A 189 -11.54 19.13 5.73
N VAL A 190 -11.28 20.07 6.66
CA VAL A 190 -10.14 21.00 6.57
C VAL A 190 -8.76 20.32 6.72
N GLU A 191 -8.73 19.12 7.29
CA GLU A 191 -7.51 18.32 7.48
C GLU A 191 -7.27 17.36 6.30
N ALA A 192 -8.22 17.21 5.36
CA ALA A 192 -8.15 16.23 4.29
C ALA A 192 -6.91 16.41 3.39
N LEU A 193 -6.40 17.64 3.22
CA LEU A 193 -5.27 17.91 2.33
C LEU A 193 -3.91 17.93 3.05
N GLY A 194 -3.85 17.51 4.31
CA GLY A 194 -2.65 17.64 5.12
C GLY A 194 -2.23 19.11 5.27
N THR A 195 -0.93 19.35 5.45
CA THR A 195 -0.39 20.70 5.69
C THR A 195 0.53 21.22 4.58
N GLY A 196 0.88 20.38 3.61
CA GLY A 196 1.72 20.76 2.48
C GLY A 196 0.97 21.56 1.41
N ASP A 197 1.70 22.15 0.47
CA ASP A 197 1.11 22.87 -0.66
C ASP A 197 0.34 21.93 -1.59
N VAL A 198 -0.68 22.45 -2.26
CA VAL A 198 -1.48 21.75 -3.26
C VAL A 198 -1.13 22.27 -4.65
N THR A 199 -0.68 21.38 -5.53
CA THR A 199 -0.59 21.63 -6.97
C THR A 199 -1.80 21.01 -7.64
N ASP A 200 -2.77 21.84 -8.00
CA ASP A 200 -3.97 21.42 -8.73
C ASP A 200 -3.77 21.62 -10.24
N ASN A 201 -3.67 20.54 -11.00
CA ASN A 201 -3.66 20.54 -12.46
C ASN A 201 -4.93 19.92 -13.06
N ALA A 202 -5.94 19.63 -12.24
CA ALA A 202 -7.22 19.08 -12.66
C ALA A 202 -8.38 19.81 -11.95
N THR A 203 -9.12 19.14 -11.07
CA THR A 203 -10.16 19.79 -10.25
C THR A 203 -9.98 19.48 -8.76
N LEU A 204 -9.94 20.53 -7.95
CA LEU A 204 -10.04 20.45 -6.49
C LEU A 204 -11.40 20.94 -6.01
N ALA A 205 -12.18 20.08 -5.36
CA ALA A 205 -13.45 20.46 -4.72
C ALA A 205 -13.26 20.55 -3.20
N LEU A 206 -13.49 21.73 -2.63
CA LEU A 206 -13.45 21.97 -1.19
C LEU A 206 -14.85 21.79 -0.60
N ASN A 207 -15.09 20.66 0.07
CA ASN A 207 -16.37 20.26 0.66
C ASN A 207 -16.36 20.32 2.19
N ALA A 208 -15.81 21.40 2.74
CA ALA A 208 -15.72 21.59 4.19
C ALA A 208 -16.01 23.04 4.57
N GLY A 209 -16.57 23.24 5.75
CA GLY A 209 -16.58 24.54 6.42
C GLY A 209 -15.25 24.77 7.14
N GLY A 210 -14.74 25.99 7.10
CA GLY A 210 -13.49 26.39 7.76
C GLY A 210 -12.40 26.82 6.76
N ASP A 211 -11.22 27.09 7.30
CA ASP A 211 -10.07 27.58 6.54
C ASP A 211 -9.15 26.41 6.20
N PHE A 212 -8.86 26.24 4.91
CA PHE A 212 -7.73 25.44 4.45
C PHE A 212 -6.45 26.25 4.57
N THR A 213 -5.40 25.67 5.14
CA THR A 213 -4.12 26.34 5.36
C THR A 213 -3.11 26.12 4.22
N ASN A 214 -3.45 25.24 3.28
CA ASN A 214 -2.59 24.89 2.14
C ASN A 214 -2.51 26.06 1.15
N ASN A 215 -1.31 26.34 0.62
CA ASN A 215 -1.22 27.16 -0.58
C ASN A 215 -1.68 26.33 -1.79
N ILE A 216 -2.57 26.89 -2.61
CA ILE A 216 -3.09 26.22 -3.80
C ILE A 216 -2.56 26.93 -5.04
N GLY A 217 -1.85 26.19 -5.91
CA GLY A 217 -1.37 26.64 -7.22
C GLY A 217 -1.64 25.60 -8.31
N GLY A 218 -1.12 25.84 -9.51
CA GLY A 218 -1.27 24.93 -10.67
C GLY A 218 -2.17 25.51 -11.78
N THR A 219 -2.52 24.66 -12.75
CA THR A 219 -3.33 25.04 -13.93
C THR A 219 -4.79 24.60 -13.85
N GLY A 220 -5.17 23.90 -12.79
CA GLY A 220 -6.49 23.33 -12.55
C GLY A 220 -7.51 24.36 -12.09
N ARG A 221 -8.63 23.84 -11.58
CA ARG A 221 -9.76 24.64 -11.12
C ARG A 221 -10.17 24.22 -9.71
N VAL A 222 -10.26 25.21 -8.83
CA VAL A 222 -10.82 25.05 -7.49
C VAL A 222 -12.32 25.34 -7.51
N GLU A 223 -13.10 24.42 -6.98
CA GLU A 223 -14.54 24.53 -6.81
C GLU A 223 -14.91 24.44 -5.33
N LYS A 224 -15.99 25.13 -4.96
CA LYS A 224 -16.66 24.92 -3.68
C LYS A 224 -17.87 24.02 -3.94
N SER A 225 -17.82 22.78 -3.48
CA SER A 225 -19.01 21.93 -3.38
C SER A 225 -19.86 22.44 -2.23
N GLY A 226 -21.12 22.80 -2.53
CA GLY A 226 -22.05 23.45 -1.60
C GLY A 226 -22.67 22.51 -0.59
#